data_AF-A0AAA9RWE4-F1
#
_entry.id   AF-A0AAA9RWE4-F1
#
_cell.length_a   1.000
_cell.length_b   1.000
_cell.length_c   1.000
_cell.angle_alpha   90.00
_cell.angle_beta   90.00
_cell.angle_gamma   90.00
#
_symmetry.space_group_name_H-M   'P 1'
#
loop_
_entity.id
_entity.type
_entity.pdbx_description
1 polymer ?
#
loop_
_entity_poly.entity_id
_entity_poly.type
_entity_poly.pdbx_seq_one_letter_code
_entity_poly.pdbx_strand_id
1 'polypeptide(L)'
;MMEIQMDEGGGVVVYQDDYCSGSVMSERVSGLAGSIYREFERLIHCYDEEVVKELMPLVVNVLENLDSVLSENQEHEVELELLREDNEQLLTQYEREKSLRKQAEEKFIEFEDALEQEKKELQIQVEHYEFQTRQLELKAKNYADQISRLEERESEMKKEYNALHQRHTEMIQTYVEHIERSKMQQVGGNSQTEGSLPGRRLPLPNTTDASRLPRVTERLPKRPNRGPASSRGLPL
;
A
#
# COMPACT_ATOMS: atom_id res chain seq x y z
N MET A 1 9.96 2.62 8.63
CA MET A 1 11.15 3.40 9.03
C MET A 1 12.34 2.48 8.89
N MET A 2 13.25 2.75 7.96
CA MET A 2 14.57 2.12 7.93
C MET A 2 15.56 3.21 8.31
N GLU A 3 16.14 3.10 9.50
CA GLU A 3 17.27 3.91 9.94
C GLU A 3 18.48 3.56 9.07
N ILE A 4 18.96 4.52 8.29
CA ILE A 4 20.26 4.44 7.65
C ILE A 4 21.26 5.00 8.67
N GLN A 5 22.01 4.09 9.30
CA GLN A 5 23.16 4.42 10.12
C GLN A 5 24.19 5.16 9.26
N MET A 6 24.42 6.43 9.59
CA MET A 6 25.60 7.17 9.14
C MET A 6 26.78 6.63 9.95
N ASP A 7 27.68 5.91 9.27
CA ASP A 7 28.95 5.46 9.81
C ASP A 7 29.92 6.66 9.84
N GLU A 8 29.86 7.41 10.95
CA GLU A 8 30.92 8.34 11.35
C GLU A 8 32.13 7.54 11.82
N GLY A 9 33.06 7.25 10.91
CA GLY A 9 34.23 6.47 11.25
C GLY A 9 35.30 6.45 10.16
N GLY A 10 36.03 7.55 10.00
CA GLY A 10 37.17 7.60 9.09
C GLY A 10 38.07 8.78 9.41
N GLY A 11 39.16 8.53 10.12
CA GLY A 11 39.98 9.52 10.81
C GLY A 11 40.47 10.68 9.94
N VAL A 12 40.36 11.88 10.51
CA VAL A 12 41.19 13.02 10.16
C VAL A 12 42.64 12.62 10.43
N VAL A 13 43.35 12.20 9.39
CA VAL A 13 44.81 12.09 9.44
C VAL A 13 45.34 13.52 9.41
N VAL A 14 45.65 14.02 10.60
CA VAL A 14 46.41 15.26 10.74
C VAL A 14 47.80 14.96 10.22
N TYR A 15 48.08 15.36 8.99
CA TYR A 15 49.45 15.43 8.48
C TYR A 15 50.15 16.52 9.27
N GLN A 16 50.83 16.10 10.33
CA GLN A 16 51.81 16.91 11.03
C GLN A 16 53.08 16.88 10.17
N ASP A 17 53.20 17.86 9.27
CA ASP A 17 54.43 18.10 8.50
C ASP A 17 55.51 18.65 9.42
N ASP A 18 56.17 17.75 10.15
CA ASP A 18 57.49 17.98 10.72
C ASP A 18 58.56 17.77 9.62
N TYR A 19 58.64 18.69 8.65
CA TYR A 19 59.76 18.76 7.70
C TYR A 19 60.28 20.18 7.56
N CYS A 20 60.78 20.74 8.67
CA CYS A 20 61.79 21.80 8.60
C CYS A 20 63.18 21.15 8.52
N SER A 21 63.46 20.43 7.44
CA SER A 21 64.83 20.04 7.10
C SER A 21 65.41 21.21 6.31
N GLY A 22 66.14 22.09 7.01
CA GLY A 22 66.83 23.22 6.38
C GLY A 22 67.59 22.74 5.15
N SER A 23 67.28 23.35 4.00
CA SER A 23 67.72 22.95 2.67
C SER A 23 69.18 22.53 2.66
N VAL A 24 69.39 21.22 2.53
CA VAL A 24 70.71 20.64 2.32
C VAL A 24 70.91 20.73 0.81
N MET A 25 71.83 21.61 0.38
CA MET A 25 72.15 21.85 -1.03
C MET A 25 72.26 20.51 -1.79
N SER A 26 71.62 20.43 -2.95
CA SER A 26 71.51 19.21 -3.74
C SER A 26 72.88 18.55 -3.92
N GLU A 27 72.98 17.23 -3.67
CA GLU A 27 74.24 16.48 -3.83
C GLU A 27 74.86 16.67 -5.22
N ARG A 28 74.02 16.88 -6.24
CA ARG A 28 74.46 17.16 -7.62
C ARG A 28 75.12 18.53 -7.73
N VAL A 29 74.51 19.57 -7.14
CA VAL A 29 75.04 20.95 -7.17
C VAL A 29 76.28 21.05 -6.29
N SER A 30 76.30 20.38 -5.13
CA SER A 30 77.46 20.29 -4.25
C SER A 30 78.65 19.59 -4.91
N GLY A 31 78.42 18.49 -5.64
CA GLY A 31 79.45 17.80 -6.42
C GLY A 31 80.00 18.64 -7.60
N LEU A 32 79.13 19.41 -8.27
CA LEU A 32 79.54 20.37 -9.30
C LEU A 32 80.34 21.52 -8.70
N ALA A 33 79.86 22.11 -7.62
CA ALA A 33 80.56 23.17 -6.88
C ALA A 33 81.96 22.71 -6.48
N GLY A 34 82.10 21.55 -5.84
CA GLY A 34 83.40 21.00 -5.44
C GLY A 34 84.35 20.73 -6.63
N SER A 35 83.82 20.41 -7.80
CA SER A 35 84.63 20.24 -9.01
C SER A 35 85.09 21.57 -9.60
N ILE A 36 84.23 22.58 -9.60
CA ILE A 36 84.54 23.93 -10.10
C ILE A 36 85.52 24.63 -9.16
N TYR A 37 85.33 24.57 -7.84
CA TYR A 37 86.25 25.17 -6.87
C TYR A 37 87.66 24.57 -6.94
N ARG A 38 87.77 23.26 -7.17
CA ARG A 38 89.07 22.59 -7.37
C ARG A 38 89.78 23.02 -8.66
N GLU A 39 89.06 23.38 -9.72
CA GLU A 39 89.66 23.99 -10.91
C GLU A 39 90.08 25.44 -10.65
N PHE A 40 89.29 26.20 -9.88
CA PHE A 40 89.68 27.53 -9.47
C PHE A 40 90.95 27.54 -8.61
N GLU A 41 91.12 26.59 -7.69
CA GLU A 41 92.38 26.43 -6.95
C GLU A 41 93.59 26.23 -7.88
N ARG A 42 93.44 25.43 -8.95
CA ARG A 42 94.50 25.23 -9.96
C ARG A 42 94.79 26.51 -10.74
N LEU A 43 93.76 27.26 -11.13
CA LEU A 43 93.90 28.53 -11.86
C LEU A 43 94.62 29.59 -11.01
N ILE A 44 94.25 29.73 -9.74
CA ILE A 44 94.88 30.65 -8.79
C ILE A 44 96.36 30.29 -8.63
N HIS A 45 96.69 28.99 -8.49
CA HIS A 45 98.08 28.56 -8.33
C HIS A 45 98.96 28.87 -9.56
N CYS A 46 98.40 28.84 -10.77
CA CYS A 46 99.15 29.07 -12.01
C CYS A 46 99.18 30.53 -12.47
N TYR A 47 98.13 31.31 -12.17
CA TYR A 47 97.89 32.63 -12.77
C TYR A 47 97.51 33.74 -11.77
N ASP A 48 97.55 33.46 -10.45
CA ASP A 48 97.16 34.35 -9.35
C ASP A 48 95.63 34.54 -9.20
N GLU A 49 95.21 35.13 -8.08
CA GLU A 49 93.81 35.25 -7.66
C GLU A 49 92.99 36.23 -8.51
N GLU A 50 93.64 37.25 -9.08
CA GLU A 50 92.96 38.31 -9.84
C GLU A 50 92.21 37.78 -11.09
N VAL A 51 92.58 36.61 -11.61
CA VAL A 51 91.92 36.00 -12.79
C VAL A 51 90.52 35.47 -12.48
N VAL A 52 90.24 35.06 -11.24
CA VAL A 52 88.96 34.46 -10.83
C VAL A 52 88.09 35.38 -9.99
N LYS A 53 88.62 36.52 -9.56
CA LYS A 53 87.97 37.47 -8.65
C LYS A 53 86.58 37.95 -9.09
N GLU A 54 86.40 38.24 -10.38
CA GLU A 54 85.09 38.63 -10.94
C GLU A 54 84.24 37.42 -11.37
N LEU A 55 84.86 36.27 -11.63
CA LEU A 55 84.18 35.07 -12.10
C LEU A 55 83.53 34.28 -10.96
N MET A 56 84.18 34.26 -9.78
CA MET A 56 83.72 33.49 -8.63
C MET A 56 82.31 33.89 -8.15
N PRO A 57 81.96 35.19 -8.01
CA PRO A 57 80.60 35.59 -7.65
C PRO A 57 79.54 35.15 -8.68
N LEU A 58 79.88 35.16 -9.97
CA LEU A 58 78.98 34.71 -11.03
C LEU A 58 78.71 33.20 -10.92
N VAL A 59 79.75 32.41 -10.67
CA VAL A 59 79.62 30.96 -10.49
C VAL A 59 78.85 30.62 -9.23
N VAL A 60 79.12 31.30 -8.12
CA VAL A 60 78.35 31.14 -6.87
C VAL A 60 76.88 31.42 -7.13
N ASN A 61 76.55 32.56 -7.73
CA ASN A 61 75.17 32.92 -8.05
C ASN A 61 74.51 31.89 -8.99
N VAL A 62 75.23 31.34 -9.97
CA VAL A 62 74.68 30.28 -10.84
C VAL A 62 74.41 29.00 -10.06
N LEU A 63 75.29 28.60 -9.14
CA LEU A 63 75.11 27.42 -8.30
C LEU A 63 73.94 27.59 -7.31
N GLU A 64 73.81 28.76 -6.70
CA GLU A 64 72.69 29.10 -5.79
C GLU A 64 71.34 29.10 -6.54
N ASN A 65 71.29 29.71 -7.73
CA ASN A 65 70.06 29.69 -8.55
C ASN A 65 69.72 28.27 -9.02
N LEU A 66 70.71 27.45 -9.37
CA LEU A 66 70.49 26.06 -9.76
C LEU A 66 69.95 25.24 -8.57
N ASP A 67 70.49 25.44 -7.38
CA ASP A 67 70.03 24.76 -6.16
C ASP A 67 68.60 25.17 -5.81
N SER A 68 68.27 26.47 -5.90
CA SER A 68 66.91 27.00 -5.70
C SER A 68 65.91 26.34 -6.66
N VAL A 69 66.21 26.32 -7.96
CA VAL A 69 65.33 25.72 -8.98
C VAL A 69 65.18 24.22 -8.77
N LEU A 70 66.23 23.51 -8.33
CA LEU A 70 66.12 22.09 -8.02
C LEU A 70 65.26 21.82 -6.78
N SER A 71 65.35 22.67 -5.75
CA SER A 71 64.48 22.59 -4.57
C SER A 71 63.01 22.81 -4.95
N GLU A 72 62.71 23.89 -5.68
CA GLU A 72 61.35 24.18 -6.17
C GLU A 72 60.80 23.04 -7.02
N ASN A 73 61.63 22.45 -7.90
CA ASN A 73 61.20 21.34 -8.73
C ASN A 73 60.90 20.07 -7.91
N GLN A 74 61.65 19.82 -6.83
CA GLN A 74 61.37 18.71 -5.91
C GLN A 74 60.07 18.93 -5.15
N GLU A 75 59.79 20.15 -4.70
CA GLU A 75 58.54 20.51 -4.03
C GLU A 75 57.34 20.30 -4.98
N HIS A 76 57.46 20.73 -6.23
CA HIS A 76 56.42 20.49 -7.24
C HIS A 76 56.24 19.00 -7.57
N GLU A 77 57.30 18.19 -7.55
CA GLU A 77 57.19 16.74 -7.74
C GLU A 77 56.38 16.09 -6.61
N VAL A 78 56.61 16.50 -5.37
CA VAL A 78 55.84 16.04 -4.20
C VAL A 78 54.39 16.49 -4.29
N GLU A 79 54.13 17.74 -4.65
CA GLU A 79 52.76 18.26 -4.83
C GLU A 79 52.00 17.48 -5.92
N LEU A 80 52.67 17.17 -7.04
CA LEU A 80 52.09 16.36 -8.11
C LEU A 80 51.77 14.93 -7.65
N GLU A 81 52.58 14.33 -6.80
CA GLU A 81 52.33 13.00 -6.25
C GLU A 81 51.13 13.00 -5.29
N LEU A 82 51.04 14.00 -4.39
CA LEU A 82 49.88 14.18 -3.51
C LEU A 82 48.58 14.38 -4.31
N LEU A 83 48.60 15.24 -5.34
CA LEU A 83 47.42 15.46 -6.19
C LEU A 83 47.02 14.19 -6.97
N ARG A 84 47.98 13.34 -7.34
CA ARG A 84 47.68 12.05 -7.98
C ARG A 84 47.02 11.08 -7.00
N GLU A 85 47.54 10.98 -5.78
CA GLU A 85 46.95 10.14 -4.73
C GLU A 85 45.51 10.58 -4.41
N ASP A 86 45.28 11.90 -4.23
CA ASP A 86 43.95 12.45 -4.01
C ASP A 86 42.99 12.13 -5.18
N ASN A 87 43.48 12.20 -6.42
CA ASN A 87 42.67 11.86 -7.58
C ASN A 87 42.29 10.38 -7.62
N GLU A 88 43.21 9.48 -7.26
CA GLU A 88 42.96 8.04 -7.17
C GLU A 88 41.94 7.70 -6.08
N GLN A 89 42.03 8.36 -4.92
CA GLN A 89 41.04 8.23 -3.86
C GLN A 89 39.66 8.72 -4.31
N LEU A 90 39.59 9.89 -4.97
CA LEU A 90 38.34 10.43 -5.52
C LEU A 90 37.73 9.49 -6.57
N LEU A 91 38.54 8.90 -7.44
CA LEU A 91 38.08 7.91 -8.42
C LEU A 91 37.49 6.68 -7.74
N THR A 92 38.16 6.14 -6.73
CA THR A 92 37.68 4.98 -5.96
C THR A 92 36.34 5.27 -5.27
N GLN A 93 36.21 6.44 -4.65
CA GLN A 93 34.96 6.87 -4.01
C GLN A 93 33.84 7.05 -5.04
N TYR A 94 34.13 7.68 -6.18
CA TYR A 94 33.18 7.87 -7.28
C TYR A 94 32.66 6.53 -7.79
N GLU A 95 33.53 5.54 -7.99
CA GLU A 95 33.13 4.21 -8.47
C GLU A 95 32.25 3.47 -7.46
N ARG A 96 32.59 3.56 -6.16
CA ARG A 96 31.76 3.01 -5.08
C ARG A 96 30.37 3.64 -5.08
N GLU A 97 30.28 4.96 -5.12
CA GLU A 97 29.02 5.70 -5.12
C GLU A 97 28.19 5.39 -6.37
N LYS A 98 28.84 5.33 -7.54
CA LYS A 98 28.20 4.92 -8.80
C LYS A 98 27.61 3.52 -8.70
N SER A 99 28.31 2.57 -8.08
CA SER A 99 27.81 1.22 -7.85
C SER A 99 26.61 1.19 -6.89
N LEU A 100 26.68 1.96 -5.79
CA LEU A 100 25.59 2.06 -4.82
C LEU A 100 24.34 2.67 -5.45
N ARG A 101 24.51 3.74 -6.27
CA ARG A 101 23.42 4.36 -7.00
C ARG A 101 22.76 3.39 -7.97
N LYS A 102 23.55 2.64 -8.74
CA LYS A 102 23.01 1.63 -9.66
C LYS A 102 22.21 0.56 -8.92
N GLN A 103 22.71 0.06 -7.79
CA GLN A 103 22.00 -0.92 -6.97
C GLN A 103 20.68 -0.34 -6.40
N ALA A 104 20.68 0.93 -5.98
CA ALA A 104 19.47 1.60 -5.50
C ALA A 104 18.44 1.76 -6.63
N GLU A 105 18.87 2.13 -7.84
CA GLU A 105 18.02 2.23 -9.03
C GLU A 105 17.39 0.87 -9.39
N GLU A 106 18.18 -0.22 -9.39
CA GLU A 106 17.69 -1.57 -9.63
C GLU A 106 16.60 -1.98 -8.60
N LYS A 107 16.86 -1.73 -7.31
CA LYS A 107 15.86 -1.99 -6.26
C LYS A 107 14.59 -1.16 -6.43
N PHE A 108 14.71 0.10 -6.86
CA PHE A 108 13.56 0.96 -7.09
C PHE A 108 12.65 0.38 -8.18
N ILE A 109 13.24 -0.10 -9.28
CA ILE A 109 12.49 -0.74 -10.37
C ILE A 109 11.75 -1.99 -9.86
N GLU A 110 12.43 -2.85 -9.08
CA GLU A 110 11.79 -4.03 -8.49
C GLU A 110 10.60 -3.68 -7.58
N PHE A 111 10.74 -2.61 -6.78
CA PHE A 111 9.65 -2.12 -5.94
C PHE A 111 8.49 -1.55 -6.76
N GLU A 112 8.76 -0.77 -7.81
CA GLU A 112 7.73 -0.24 -8.69
C GLU A 112 6.95 -1.37 -9.39
N ASP A 113 7.64 -2.39 -9.89
CA ASP A 113 7.01 -3.56 -10.53
C ASP A 113 6.14 -4.33 -9.53
N ALA A 114 6.62 -4.56 -8.31
CA ALA A 114 5.85 -5.23 -7.26
C ALA A 114 4.59 -4.44 -6.86
N LEU A 115 4.72 -3.12 -6.69
CA LEU A 115 3.60 -2.25 -6.36
C LEU A 115 2.56 -2.19 -7.50
N GLU A 116 3.01 -2.11 -8.75
CA GLU A 116 2.11 -2.09 -9.91
C GLU A 116 1.40 -3.45 -10.08
N GLN A 117 2.05 -4.56 -9.74
CA GLN A 117 1.43 -5.88 -9.70
C GLN A 117 0.35 -5.98 -8.61
N GLU A 118 0.67 -5.57 -7.37
CA GLU A 118 -0.30 -5.56 -6.26
C GLU A 118 -1.52 -4.68 -6.58
N LYS A 119 -1.27 -3.49 -7.13
CA LYS A 119 -2.33 -2.58 -7.59
C LYS A 119 -3.24 -3.22 -8.64
N LYS A 120 -2.67 -3.93 -9.62
CA LYS A 120 -3.47 -4.67 -10.62
C LYS A 120 -4.31 -5.77 -9.97
N GLU A 121 -3.75 -6.51 -9.03
CA GLU A 121 -4.48 -7.55 -8.31
C GLU A 121 -5.62 -6.98 -7.46
N LEU A 122 -5.39 -5.88 -6.76
CA LEU A 122 -6.42 -5.17 -6.01
C LEU A 122 -7.51 -4.63 -6.94
N GLN A 123 -7.14 -4.07 -8.09
CA GLN A 123 -8.11 -3.59 -9.09
C GLN A 123 -9.02 -4.71 -9.58
N ILE A 124 -8.47 -5.90 -9.86
CA ILE A 124 -9.25 -7.08 -10.25
C ILE A 124 -10.21 -7.50 -9.13
N GLN A 125 -9.77 -7.46 -7.87
CA GLN A 125 -10.62 -7.77 -6.72
C GLN A 125 -11.78 -6.76 -6.58
N VAL A 126 -11.51 -5.46 -6.75
CA VAL A 126 -12.54 -4.42 -6.74
C VAL A 126 -13.59 -4.70 -7.82
N GLU A 127 -13.18 -4.95 -9.06
CA GLU A 127 -14.09 -5.27 -10.16
C GLU A 127 -14.93 -6.53 -9.86
N HIS A 128 -14.32 -7.55 -9.25
CA HIS A 128 -15.02 -8.74 -8.81
C HIS A 128 -16.12 -8.44 -7.77
N TYR A 129 -15.79 -7.64 -6.74
CA TYR A 129 -16.74 -7.26 -5.70
C TYR A 129 -17.84 -6.32 -6.21
N GLU A 130 -17.53 -5.42 -7.15
CA GLU A 130 -18.54 -4.60 -7.82
C GLU A 130 -19.54 -5.44 -8.61
N PHE A 131 -19.06 -6.45 -9.34
CA PHE A 131 -19.93 -7.37 -10.06
C PHE A 131 -20.78 -8.20 -9.09
N GLN A 132 -20.18 -8.71 -8.01
CA GLN A 132 -20.89 -9.47 -6.98
C GLN A 132 -21.99 -8.62 -6.32
N THR A 133 -21.70 -7.36 -6.01
CA THR A 133 -22.65 -6.40 -5.43
C THR A 133 -23.84 -6.19 -6.37
N ARG A 134 -23.59 -5.91 -7.66
CA ARG A 134 -24.64 -5.76 -8.68
C ARG A 134 -25.53 -7.01 -8.79
N GLN A 135 -24.96 -8.22 -8.70
CA GLN A 135 -25.76 -9.44 -8.68
C GLN A 135 -26.65 -9.55 -7.43
N LEU A 136 -26.11 -9.22 -6.26
CA LEU A 136 -26.85 -9.28 -5.00
C LEU A 136 -27.99 -8.25 -4.97
N GLU A 137 -27.75 -7.04 -5.48
CA GLU A 137 -28.78 -6.01 -5.64
C GLU A 137 -29.93 -6.48 -6.53
N LEU A 138 -29.63 -7.14 -7.65
CA LEU A 138 -30.67 -7.69 -8.53
C LEU A 138 -31.48 -8.78 -7.82
N LYS A 139 -30.83 -9.66 -7.07
CA LYS A 139 -31.52 -10.68 -6.25
C LYS A 139 -32.40 -10.03 -5.18
N ALA A 140 -31.91 -9.00 -4.49
CA ALA A 140 -32.67 -8.28 -3.48
C ALA A 140 -33.92 -7.62 -4.07
N LYS A 141 -33.79 -6.98 -5.24
CA LYS A 141 -34.94 -6.42 -5.98
C LYS A 141 -35.97 -7.50 -6.34
N ASN A 142 -35.53 -8.64 -6.85
CA ASN A 142 -36.43 -9.75 -7.19
C ASN A 142 -37.19 -10.29 -5.95
N TYR A 143 -36.53 -10.38 -4.79
CA TYR A 143 -37.19 -10.79 -3.55
C TYR A 143 -38.15 -9.74 -3.03
N ALA A 144 -37.80 -8.45 -3.11
CA ALA A 144 -38.70 -7.36 -2.75
C ALA A 144 -39.99 -7.41 -3.59
N ASP A 145 -39.88 -7.57 -4.91
CA ASP A 145 -41.03 -7.70 -5.81
C ASP A 145 -41.89 -8.93 -5.47
N GLN A 146 -41.25 -10.06 -5.10
CA GLN A 146 -41.96 -11.25 -4.67
C GLN A 146 -42.75 -11.02 -3.37
N ILE A 147 -42.14 -10.35 -2.40
CA ILE A 147 -42.77 -10.00 -1.12
C ILE A 147 -43.99 -9.10 -1.36
N SER A 148 -43.84 -8.03 -2.15
CA SER A 148 -44.96 -7.12 -2.44
C SER A 148 -46.17 -7.83 -3.07
N ARG A 149 -45.93 -8.79 -3.98
CA ARG A 149 -47.02 -9.61 -4.57
C ARG A 149 -47.69 -10.53 -3.56
N LEU A 150 -46.97 -10.99 -2.54
CA LEU A 150 -47.55 -11.82 -1.48
C LEU A 150 -48.35 -10.96 -0.50
N GLU A 151 -47.83 -9.80 -0.13
CA GLU A 151 -48.52 -8.82 0.71
C GLU A 151 -49.85 -8.35 0.07
N GLU A 152 -49.86 -8.12 -1.24
CA GLU A 152 -51.08 -7.77 -1.97
C GLU A 152 -52.15 -8.86 -1.86
N ARG A 153 -51.79 -10.13 -2.13
CA ARG A 153 -52.71 -11.27 -1.99
C ARG A 153 -53.20 -11.46 -0.56
N GLU A 154 -52.31 -11.29 0.42
CA GLU A 154 -52.71 -11.35 1.83
C GLU A 154 -53.73 -10.25 2.15
N SER A 155 -53.51 -9.03 1.65
CA SER A 155 -54.43 -7.91 1.83
C SER A 155 -55.80 -8.16 1.20
N GLU A 156 -55.83 -8.78 0.01
CA GLU A 156 -57.07 -9.18 -0.67
C GLU A 156 -57.83 -10.22 0.15
N MET A 157 -57.16 -11.30 0.56
CA MET A 157 -57.75 -12.34 1.40
C MET A 157 -58.30 -11.77 2.72
N LYS A 158 -57.59 -10.82 3.32
CA LYS A 158 -58.02 -10.13 4.54
C LYS A 158 -59.27 -9.27 4.30
N LYS A 159 -59.35 -8.58 3.15
CA LYS A 159 -60.56 -7.84 2.75
C LYS A 159 -61.75 -8.78 2.56
N GLU A 160 -61.57 -9.90 1.85
CA GLU A 160 -62.62 -10.90 1.63
C GLU A 160 -63.11 -11.52 2.95
N TYR A 161 -62.18 -11.88 3.84
CA TYR A 161 -62.50 -12.40 5.17
C TYR A 161 -63.32 -11.39 5.97
N ASN A 162 -62.90 -10.12 6.01
CA ASN A 162 -63.61 -9.07 6.73
C ASN A 162 -65.02 -8.84 6.15
N ALA A 163 -65.17 -8.84 4.83
CA ALA A 163 -66.47 -8.70 4.17
C ALA A 163 -67.41 -9.88 4.49
N LEU A 164 -66.89 -11.11 4.46
CA LEU A 164 -67.64 -12.30 4.83
C LEU A 164 -68.06 -12.28 6.30
N HIS A 165 -67.14 -11.89 7.18
CA HIS A 165 -67.41 -11.74 8.61
C HIS A 165 -68.48 -10.68 8.88
N GLN A 166 -68.44 -9.55 8.18
CA GLN A 166 -69.45 -8.50 8.26
C GLN A 166 -70.82 -9.03 7.81
N ARG A 167 -70.89 -9.70 6.65
CA ARG A 167 -72.14 -10.33 6.16
C ARG A 167 -72.71 -11.35 7.14
N HIS A 168 -71.85 -12.17 7.75
CA HIS A 168 -72.25 -13.14 8.76
C HIS A 168 -72.79 -12.45 10.02
N THR A 169 -72.14 -11.37 10.46
CA THR A 169 -72.59 -10.58 11.61
C THR A 169 -73.95 -9.93 11.35
N GLU A 170 -74.14 -9.33 10.17
CA GLU A 170 -75.42 -8.75 9.74
C GLU A 170 -76.53 -9.82 9.67
N MET A 171 -76.23 -11.02 9.19
CA MET A 171 -77.17 -12.15 9.20
C MET A 171 -77.62 -12.51 10.62
N ILE A 172 -76.71 -12.56 11.59
CA ILE A 172 -77.05 -12.81 12.99
C ILE A 172 -77.92 -11.68 13.54
N GLN A 173 -77.54 -10.43 13.31
CA GLN A 173 -78.30 -9.26 13.79
C GLN A 173 -79.74 -9.28 13.25
N THR A 174 -79.92 -9.46 11.94
CA THR A 174 -81.25 -9.56 11.33
C THR A 174 -82.06 -10.73 11.92
N TYR A 175 -81.45 -11.89 12.10
CA TYR A 175 -82.12 -13.04 12.72
C TYR A 175 -82.59 -12.76 14.15
N VAL A 176 -81.74 -12.14 14.98
CA VAL A 176 -82.09 -11.73 16.34
C VAL A 176 -83.24 -10.73 16.33
N GLU A 177 -83.15 -9.69 15.50
CA GLU A 177 -84.23 -8.70 15.35
C GLU A 177 -85.54 -9.35 14.90
N HIS A 178 -85.49 -10.33 13.99
CA HIS A 178 -86.68 -11.07 13.57
C HIS A 178 -87.33 -11.81 14.74
N ILE A 179 -86.54 -12.48 15.60
CA ILE A 179 -87.04 -13.14 16.81
C ILE A 179 -87.69 -12.12 17.75
N GLU A 180 -87.04 -10.98 17.98
CA GLU A 180 -87.55 -9.92 18.86
C GLU A 180 -88.86 -9.32 18.33
N ARG A 181 -88.95 -9.04 17.02
CA ARG A 181 -90.19 -8.59 16.35
C ARG A 181 -91.31 -9.62 16.47
N SER A 182 -91.03 -10.90 16.24
CA SER A 182 -92.02 -11.98 16.40
C SER A 182 -92.50 -12.14 17.84
N LYS A 183 -91.62 -12.01 18.85
CA LYS A 183 -92.02 -11.99 20.27
C LYS A 183 -92.94 -10.82 20.59
N MET A 184 -92.62 -9.61 20.10
CA MET A 184 -93.44 -8.41 20.35
C MET A 184 -94.84 -8.54 19.73
N GLN A 185 -94.95 -9.17 18.55
CA GLN A 185 -96.22 -9.37 17.86
C GLN A 185 -97.09 -10.46 18.51
N GLN A 186 -96.47 -11.45 19.18
CA GLN A 186 -97.17 -12.42 20.02
C GLN A 186 -97.67 -11.83 21.35
N VAL A 187 -96.96 -10.84 21.91
CA VAL A 187 -97.37 -10.11 23.12
C VAL A 187 -98.42 -9.02 22.80
N GLY A 188 -98.46 -8.50 21.57
CA GLY A 188 -99.44 -7.51 21.10
C GLY A 188 -100.66 -8.06 20.36
N GLY A 189 -100.72 -9.37 20.12
CA GLY A 189 -101.78 -10.01 19.34
C GLY A 189 -102.36 -11.23 20.03
N ASN A 190 -103.14 -11.02 21.09
CA ASN A 190 -103.91 -12.09 21.73
C ASN A 190 -105.39 -11.68 21.89
N SER A 191 -106.14 -11.82 20.80
CA SER A 191 -107.57 -12.11 20.82
C SER A 191 -107.88 -13.14 19.74
N GLN A 192 -108.01 -14.40 20.17
CA GLN A 192 -108.70 -15.53 19.51
C GLN A 192 -108.05 -16.08 18.22
N THR A 193 -107.90 -17.37 17.95
CA THR A 193 -108.31 -18.64 18.57
C THR A 193 -107.61 -19.76 17.77
N GLU A 194 -107.25 -20.84 18.47
CA GLU A 194 -107.33 -22.26 18.03
C GLU A 194 -106.69 -22.71 16.69
N GLY A 195 -105.85 -23.75 16.80
CA GLY A 195 -106.02 -24.92 15.94
C GLY A 195 -104.82 -25.37 15.10
N SER A 196 -104.28 -26.52 15.51
CA SER A 196 -103.69 -27.56 14.66
C SER A 196 -102.19 -27.50 14.34
N LEU A 197 -101.45 -28.40 15.01
CA LEU A 197 -100.19 -28.96 14.52
C LEU A 197 -100.42 -29.67 13.18
N PRO A 198 -99.43 -29.68 12.29
CA PRO A 198 -98.77 -30.97 12.06
C PRO A 198 -97.26 -30.86 12.00
N GLY A 199 -96.60 -31.86 12.58
CA GLY A 199 -95.17 -32.05 12.47
C GLY A 199 -94.74 -32.17 11.00
N ARG A 200 -93.72 -31.39 10.64
CA ARG A 200 -92.90 -31.66 9.46
C ARG A 200 -91.44 -31.44 9.86
N ARG A 201 -90.71 -32.54 9.99
CA ARG A 201 -89.25 -32.56 10.14
C ARG A 201 -88.65 -31.76 8.98
N LEU A 202 -88.03 -30.63 9.27
CA LEU A 202 -87.09 -29.96 8.38
C LEU A 202 -85.67 -30.32 8.86
N PRO A 203 -84.78 -30.73 7.96
CA PRO A 203 -83.50 -31.32 8.31
C PRO A 203 -82.55 -30.26 8.88
N LEU A 204 -81.79 -30.63 9.91
CA LEU A 204 -80.61 -29.88 10.35
C LEU A 204 -79.67 -29.70 9.13
N PRO A 205 -79.07 -28.51 8.94
CA PRO A 205 -77.94 -28.40 8.01
C PRO A 205 -76.78 -29.20 8.60
N ASN A 206 -76.32 -30.19 7.82
CA ASN A 206 -75.17 -31.04 8.13
C ASN A 206 -73.95 -30.19 8.51
N THR A 207 -73.52 -30.30 9.77
CA THR A 207 -72.18 -29.96 10.21
C THR A 207 -71.21 -31.05 9.76
N THR A 208 -70.95 -31.11 8.46
CA THR A 208 -69.83 -31.87 7.90
C THR A 208 -69.16 -31.01 6.85
N ASP A 209 -68.23 -30.17 7.30
CA ASP A 209 -66.85 -30.12 6.78
C ASP A 209 -66.06 -29.02 7.51
N ALA A 210 -65.65 -29.30 8.75
CA ALA A 210 -64.68 -28.48 9.49
C ALA A 210 -63.27 -29.11 9.44
N SER A 211 -62.98 -29.88 8.40
CA SER A 211 -61.72 -30.60 8.26
C SER A 211 -61.19 -30.53 6.83
N ARG A 212 -61.10 -29.30 6.31
CA ARG A 212 -60.27 -29.00 5.15
C ARG A 212 -59.62 -27.62 5.25
N LEU A 213 -58.79 -27.45 6.27
CA LEU A 213 -57.71 -26.46 6.20
C LEU A 213 -56.79 -26.88 5.03
N PRO A 214 -56.44 -25.97 4.10
CA PRO A 214 -55.35 -26.27 3.18
C PRO A 214 -54.08 -26.43 4.02
N ARG A 215 -53.52 -27.65 4.07
CA ARG A 215 -52.14 -27.86 4.50
C ARG A 215 -51.27 -27.01 3.59
N VAL A 216 -50.71 -25.94 4.14
CA VAL A 216 -49.54 -25.27 3.58
C VAL A 216 -48.44 -26.34 3.54
N THR A 217 -48.24 -26.95 2.39
CA THR A 217 -46.99 -27.66 2.13
C THR A 217 -45.92 -26.59 2.01
N GLU A 218 -45.20 -26.32 3.11
CA GLU A 218 -43.86 -25.75 3.03
C GLU A 218 -43.01 -26.69 2.17
N ARG A 219 -42.93 -26.40 0.87
CA ARG A 219 -41.80 -26.87 0.07
C ARG A 219 -40.62 -25.99 0.45
N LEU A 220 -39.87 -26.42 1.44
CA LEU A 220 -38.49 -25.96 1.68
C LEU A 220 -37.73 -26.00 0.34
N PRO A 221 -37.08 -24.91 -0.09
CA PRO A 221 -36.21 -24.97 -1.26
C PRO A 221 -35.03 -25.89 -0.95
N LYS A 222 -34.80 -26.88 -1.85
CA LYS A 222 -33.62 -27.75 -1.83
C LYS A 222 -32.36 -26.88 -1.69
N ARG A 223 -31.56 -27.14 -0.64
CA ARG A 223 -30.20 -26.58 -0.53
C ARG A 223 -29.42 -26.92 -1.81
N PRO A 224 -28.69 -25.96 -2.41
CA PRO A 224 -27.77 -26.30 -3.49
C PRO A 224 -26.62 -27.13 -2.92
N ASN A 225 -26.26 -28.15 -3.67
CA ASN A 225 -25.22 -29.13 -3.43
C ASN A 225 -23.88 -28.41 -3.13
N ARG A 226 -23.36 -28.48 -1.89
CA ARG A 226 -21.97 -28.11 -1.61
C ARG A 226 -21.09 -29.26 -2.09
N GLY A 227 -20.42 -29.06 -3.23
CA GLY A 227 -19.27 -29.88 -3.63
C GLY A 227 -18.13 -29.77 -2.61
N PRO A 228 -17.16 -30.71 -2.64
CA PRO A 228 -16.25 -30.94 -1.54
C PRO A 228 -15.29 -29.76 -1.35
N ALA A 229 -15.11 -29.38 -0.08
CA ALA A 229 -14.12 -28.41 0.34
C ALA A 229 -12.71 -28.93 -0.01
N SER A 230 -12.03 -28.24 -0.93
CA SER A 230 -10.61 -28.45 -1.17
C SER A 230 -9.84 -27.78 -0.03
N SER A 231 -9.28 -28.63 0.83
CA SER A 231 -8.31 -28.28 1.87
C SER A 231 -7.10 -27.60 1.26
N ARG A 232 -6.93 -26.29 1.50
CA ARG A 232 -5.63 -25.64 1.38
C ARG A 232 -5.06 -25.49 2.79
N GLY A 233 -4.08 -26.33 3.10
CA GLY A 233 -3.19 -26.16 4.23
C GLY A 233 -2.36 -24.89 4.03
N LEU A 234 -2.27 -24.11 5.10
CA LEU A 234 -1.28 -23.06 5.28
C LEU A 234 0.05 -23.72 5.66
N PRO A 235 1.21 -23.32 5.09
CA PRO A 235 2.48 -23.54 5.75
C PRO A 235 2.85 -22.33 6.62
N LEU A 236 3.47 -22.64 7.75
CA LEU A 236 4.32 -21.73 8.55
C LEU A 236 5.64 -21.49 7.82
#